data_AF-A0A7W1SAU1-F1
#
_entry.id   AF-A0A7W1SAU1-F1
#
_cell.length_a   1.000
_cell.length_b   1.000
_cell.length_c   1.000
_cell.angle_alpha   90.00
_cell.angle_beta   90.00
_cell.angle_gamma   90.00
#
_symmetry.space_group_name_H-M   'P 1'
#
loop_
_entity.id
_entity.type
_entity.pdbx_description
1 polymer ?
#
loop_
_entity_poly.entity_id
_entity_poly.type
_entity_poly.pdbx_seq_one_letter_code
_entity_poly.pdbx_strand_id
1 'polypeptide(L)'
;MRSAERGAAEFYFALPRLVAHLRGANSDRTENNWIEANIAGAAVMLVSFLAISSFLWSASTLSMQIILLLPTVVITWLVWLLVLYVDAQLIKVLRAVGLLRGVPNARLQSLFISTITTVFACYLLNREPFLGTVAAVWIVAVFANLLATVVLAFLRHRHNAG
;
A
#
# COMPACT_ATOMS: atom_id res chain seq x y z
N MET A 1 -26.09 -1.54 -18.76
CA MET A 1 -25.61 -0.54 -17.77
C MET A 1 -25.17 -1.15 -16.42
N ARG A 2 -24.81 -2.45 -16.35
CA ARG A 2 -24.34 -3.18 -15.13
C ARG A 2 -22.87 -3.61 -15.17
N SER A 3 -22.14 -3.26 -16.24
CA SER A 3 -20.74 -3.65 -16.46
C SER A 3 -19.73 -2.58 -16.02
N ALA A 4 -20.16 -1.33 -15.80
CA ALA A 4 -19.29 -0.24 -15.36
C ALA A 4 -19.05 -0.24 -13.83
N GLU A 5 -19.97 -0.81 -13.04
CA GLU A 5 -19.82 -0.90 -11.58
C GLU A 5 -18.86 -2.02 -11.13
N ARG A 6 -18.65 -3.05 -11.96
CA ARG A 6 -17.68 -4.12 -11.68
C ARG A 6 -16.22 -3.67 -11.73
N GLY A 7 -15.94 -2.50 -12.31
CA GLY A 7 -14.59 -1.92 -12.34
C GLY A 7 -14.23 -1.11 -11.09
N ALA A 8 -15.18 -0.87 -10.19
CA ALA A 8 -15.00 0.06 -9.06
C ALA A 8 -14.53 -0.63 -7.75
N ALA A 9 -14.57 -1.96 -7.65
CA ALA A 9 -14.34 -2.70 -6.40
C ALA A 9 -13.01 -3.50 -6.33
N GLU A 10 -12.10 -3.32 -7.29
CA GLU A 10 -10.80 -3.99 -7.28
C GLU A 10 -9.79 -3.29 -6.33
N PHE A 11 -9.94 -3.44 -5.00
CA PHE A 11 -9.04 -2.80 -4.02
C PHE A 11 -8.08 -3.70 -3.18
N TYR A 12 -6.93 -3.07 -2.91
CA TYR A 12 -5.90 -3.18 -1.86
C TYR A 12 -4.89 -4.35 -1.84
N PHE A 13 -5.30 -5.62 -1.80
CA PHE A 13 -4.34 -6.74 -1.80
C PHE A 13 -4.85 -7.91 -2.64
N ALA A 14 -4.04 -8.37 -3.59
CA ALA A 14 -4.28 -9.54 -4.43
C ALA A 14 -3.93 -10.86 -3.73
N LEU A 15 -3.03 -10.80 -2.73
CA LEU A 15 -2.52 -11.95 -2.00
C LEU A 15 -3.63 -12.77 -1.27
N PRO A 16 -4.54 -12.14 -0.49
CA PRO A 16 -5.65 -12.86 0.15
C PRO A 16 -6.61 -13.48 -0.87
N ARG A 17 -6.86 -12.80 -2.00
CA ARG A 17 -7.70 -13.32 -3.08
C ARG A 17 -7.10 -14.55 -3.74
N LEU A 18 -5.78 -14.56 -3.94
CA LEU A 18 -5.08 -15.75 -4.44
C LEU A 18 -5.20 -16.91 -3.45
N VAL A 19 -5.03 -16.68 -2.15
CA VAL A 19 -5.21 -17.71 -1.11
C VAL A 19 -6.65 -18.23 -1.09
N ALA A 20 -7.65 -17.36 -1.20
CA ALA A 20 -9.05 -17.75 -1.26
C ALA A 20 -9.35 -18.59 -2.51
N HIS A 21 -8.82 -18.18 -3.67
CA HIS A 21 -8.95 -18.91 -4.93
C HIS A 21 -8.30 -20.29 -4.87
N LEU A 22 -7.10 -20.40 -4.27
CA LEU A 22 -6.40 -21.67 -4.07
C LEU A 22 -7.11 -22.59 -3.05
N ARG A 23 -7.91 -22.04 -2.14
CA ARG A 23 -8.73 -22.80 -1.17
C ARG A 23 -10.11 -23.18 -1.70
N GLY A 24 -10.42 -22.88 -2.97
CA GLY A 24 -11.72 -23.17 -3.58
C GLY A 24 -12.87 -22.29 -3.09
N ALA A 25 -12.57 -21.17 -2.42
CA ALA A 25 -13.57 -20.20 -1.97
C ALA A 25 -13.87 -19.15 -3.05
N ASN A 26 -15.10 -18.64 -3.09
CA ASN A 26 -15.50 -17.58 -4.02
C ASN A 26 -14.65 -16.31 -3.83
N SER A 27 -13.88 -15.94 -4.85
CA SER A 27 -13.02 -14.75 -4.90
C SER A 27 -13.77 -13.42 -4.79
N ASP A 28 -15.08 -13.43 -5.03
CA ASP A 28 -15.95 -12.24 -4.98
C ASP A 28 -16.33 -11.84 -3.54
N ARG A 29 -16.22 -12.75 -2.55
CA ARG A 29 -16.62 -12.45 -1.15
C ARG A 29 -15.53 -11.70 -0.37
N THR A 30 -14.36 -11.48 -0.97
CA THR A 30 -13.21 -10.82 -0.36
C THR A 30 -13.16 -9.31 -0.64
N GLU A 31 -14.10 -8.75 -1.40
CA GLU A 31 -14.11 -7.33 -1.79
C GLU A 31 -14.45 -6.35 -0.66
N ASN A 32 -14.81 -6.80 0.54
CA ASN A 32 -15.25 -5.92 1.64
C ASN A 32 -14.74 -6.33 3.04
N ASN A 33 -13.52 -6.87 3.14
CA ASN A 33 -12.96 -7.21 4.44
C ASN A 33 -12.29 -5.96 5.06
N TRP A 34 -13.06 -5.18 5.82
CA TRP A 34 -12.57 -4.01 6.58
C TRP A 34 -11.31 -4.31 7.42
N ILE A 35 -11.17 -5.56 7.89
CA ILE A 35 -10.00 -6.02 8.63
C ILE A 35 -8.73 -5.94 7.76
N GLU A 36 -8.80 -6.36 6.49
CA GLU A 36 -7.65 -6.33 5.58
C GLU A 36 -7.23 -4.89 5.26
N ALA A 37 -8.20 -4.00 5.04
CA ALA A 37 -7.94 -2.58 4.82
C ALA A 37 -7.26 -1.92 6.04
N ASN A 38 -7.69 -2.28 7.25
CA ASN A 38 -7.07 -1.78 8.48
C ASN A 38 -5.66 -2.34 8.70
N ILE A 39 -5.43 -3.63 8.46
CA ILE A 39 -4.09 -4.23 8.61
C ILE A 39 -3.12 -3.60 7.62
N ALA A 40 -3.56 -3.45 6.36
CA ALA A 40 -2.80 -2.76 5.32
C ALA A 40 -2.46 -1.31 5.71
N GLY A 41 -3.47 -0.55 6.12
CA GLY A 41 -3.30 0.83 6.56
C GLY A 41 -2.39 0.96 7.78
N ALA A 42 -2.53 0.05 8.75
CA ALA A 42 -1.67 0.00 9.93
C ALA A 42 -0.21 -0.28 9.56
N ALA A 43 0.04 -1.21 8.64
CA ALA A 43 1.39 -1.51 8.17
C ALA A 43 2.02 -0.32 7.43
N VAL A 44 1.26 0.37 6.58
CA VAL A 44 1.70 1.60 5.91
C VAL A 44 2.08 2.69 6.92
N MET A 45 1.21 2.93 7.90
CA MET A 45 1.44 3.93 8.94
C MET A 45 2.62 3.56 9.84
N LEU A 46 2.77 2.28 10.19
CA LEU A 46 3.88 1.78 10.99
C LEU A 46 5.23 2.00 10.30
N VAL A 47 5.37 1.56 9.04
CA VAL A 47 6.61 1.73 8.27
C VAL A 47 6.96 3.21 8.13
N SER A 48 5.97 4.05 7.81
CA SER A 48 6.17 5.50 7.65
C SER A 48 6.57 6.16 8.96
N PHE A 49 5.89 5.83 10.05
CA PHE A 49 6.20 6.35 11.38
C PHE A 49 7.63 5.98 11.80
N LEU A 50 8.04 4.73 11.60
CA LEU A 50 9.40 4.27 11.91
C LEU A 50 10.46 4.96 11.05
N ALA A 51 10.17 5.20 9.77
CA ALA A 51 11.09 5.92 8.88
C ALA A 51 11.26 7.38 9.30
N ILE A 52 10.16 8.07 9.62
CA ILE A 52 10.19 9.46 10.05
C ILE A 52 10.82 9.58 11.44
N SER A 53 10.49 8.69 12.38
CA SER A 53 11.09 8.69 13.71
C SER A 53 12.58 8.45 13.66
N SER A 54 13.05 7.44 12.92
CA SER A 54 14.48 7.16 12.76
C SER A 54 15.24 8.31 12.08
N PHE A 55 14.60 9.06 11.18
CA PHE A 55 15.17 10.26 10.60
C PHE A 55 15.28 11.40 11.63
N LEU A 56 14.15 11.76 12.26
CA LEU A 56 14.05 12.89 13.19
C LEU A 56 14.86 12.68 14.47
N TRP A 57 14.98 11.44 14.94
CA TRP A 57 15.55 11.12 16.25
C TRP A 57 16.99 10.64 16.19
N SER A 58 17.60 10.61 15.01
CA SER A 58 18.96 10.10 14.77
C SER A 58 20.04 10.73 15.66
N ALA A 59 19.83 11.96 16.13
CA ALA A 59 20.74 12.69 17.03
C ALA A 59 20.14 13.01 18.41
N SER A 60 18.97 12.46 18.74
CA SER A 60 18.19 12.85 19.91
C SER A 60 18.40 11.89 21.08
N THR A 61 18.46 12.43 22.31
CA THR A 61 18.49 11.63 23.53
C THR A 61 17.13 10.95 23.78
N LEU A 62 17.11 9.86 24.56
CA LEU A 62 15.90 9.08 24.84
C LEU A 62 14.77 9.96 25.44
N SER A 63 15.11 10.88 26.36
CA SER A 63 14.14 11.81 26.93
C SER A 63 13.51 12.73 25.88
N MET A 64 14.29 13.19 24.89
CA MET A 64 13.75 13.97 23.77
C MET A 64 12.87 13.12 22.85
N GLN A 65 13.22 11.85 22.63
CA GLN A 65 12.40 10.93 21.82
C GLN A 65 10.98 10.76 22.40
N ILE A 66 10.85 10.67 23.72
CA ILE A 66 9.54 10.57 24.39
C ILE A 66 8.70 11.84 24.13
N ILE A 67 9.30 13.02 24.26
CA ILE A 67 8.62 14.30 24.00
C ILE A 67 8.25 14.44 22.52
N LEU A 68 9.12 13.97 21.62
CA LEU A 68 8.91 14.04 20.17
C LEU A 68 7.93 12.99 19.66
N LEU A 69 7.49 12.03 20.47
CA LEU A 69 6.59 10.96 20.03
C LEU A 69 5.29 11.49 19.44
N LEU A 70 4.61 12.39 20.16
CA LEU A 70 3.36 13.00 19.70
C LEU A 70 3.59 13.89 18.45
N PRO A 71 4.57 14.81 18.42
CA PRO A 71 4.94 15.54 17.21
C PRO A 71 5.23 14.63 16.00
N THR A 72 5.95 13.52 16.19
CA THR A 72 6.26 12.58 15.11
C THR A 72 5.00 11.94 14.53
N VAL A 73 4.02 11.58 15.36
CA VAL A 73 2.72 11.07 14.88
C VAL A 73 2.01 12.13 14.04
N VAL A 74 1.97 13.38 14.49
CA VAL A 74 1.34 14.49 13.77
C VAL A 74 2.06 14.75 12.44
N ILE A 75 3.40 14.78 12.44
CA ILE A 75 4.20 14.95 11.22
C ILE A 75 3.94 13.81 10.24
N THR A 76 3.92 12.56 10.72
CA THR A 76 3.63 11.38 9.88
C THR A 76 2.26 11.51 9.23
N TRP A 77 1.26 11.94 9.98
CA TRP A 77 -0.08 12.17 9.46
C TRP A 77 -0.13 13.30 8.42
N LEU A 78 0.55 14.43 8.67
CA LEU A 78 0.65 15.55 7.73
C LEU A 78 1.37 15.15 6.43
N VAL A 79 2.43 14.35 6.52
CA VAL A 79 3.12 13.77 5.36
C VAL A 79 2.14 12.96 4.51
N TRP A 80 1.31 12.11 5.13
CA TRP A 80 0.33 11.33 4.40
C TRP A 80 -0.77 12.18 3.77
N LEU A 81 -1.25 13.23 4.45
CA LEU A 81 -2.18 14.18 3.83
C LEU A 81 -1.58 14.83 2.58
N LEU A 82 -0.31 15.25 2.65
CA LEU A 82 0.39 15.84 1.52
C LEU A 82 0.57 14.83 0.38
N VAL A 83 0.97 13.60 0.69
CA VAL A 83 1.14 12.51 -0.28
C VAL A 83 -0.19 12.22 -0.99
N LEU A 84 -1.29 12.09 -0.25
CA LEU A 84 -2.62 11.84 -0.81
C LEU A 84 -3.11 13.02 -1.67
N TYR A 85 -2.81 14.25 -1.26
CA TYR A 85 -3.12 15.43 -2.06
C TYR A 85 -2.36 15.44 -3.39
N VAL A 86 -1.04 15.23 -3.34
CA VAL A 86 -0.18 15.18 -4.53
C VAL A 86 -0.62 14.04 -5.46
N ASP A 87 -0.92 12.87 -4.91
CA ASP A 87 -1.43 11.72 -5.65
C ASP A 87 -2.74 12.04 -6.39
N ALA A 88 -3.70 12.68 -5.70
CA ALA A 88 -4.95 13.10 -6.31
C ALA A 88 -4.73 14.11 -7.47
N GLN A 89 -3.77 15.02 -7.33
CA GLN A 89 -3.42 15.96 -8.42
C GLN A 89 -2.72 15.25 -9.58
N LEU A 90 -1.79 14.33 -9.29
CA LEU A 90 -1.08 13.56 -10.30
C LEU A 90 -2.06 12.73 -11.14
N ILE A 91 -3.03 12.06 -10.51
CA ILE A 91 -4.08 11.30 -11.20
C ILE A 91 -4.92 12.21 -12.11
N LYS A 92 -5.28 13.42 -11.66
CA LYS A 92 -6.01 14.39 -12.48
C LYS A 92 -5.22 14.78 -13.72
N VAL A 93 -3.93 15.09 -13.57
CA VAL A 93 -3.04 15.45 -14.68
C VAL A 93 -2.89 14.28 -15.66
N LEU A 94 -2.64 13.07 -15.17
CA LEU A 94 -2.48 11.88 -16.00
C LEU A 94 -3.76 11.52 -16.78
N ARG A 95 -4.93 11.78 -16.20
CA ARG A 95 -6.22 11.64 -16.92
C ARG A 95 -6.41 12.72 -17.97
N ALA A 96 -6.03 13.96 -17.67
CA ALA A 96 -6.13 15.08 -18.63
C ALA A 96 -5.29 14.82 -19.89
N VAL A 97 -4.08 14.28 -19.72
CA VAL A 97 -3.17 13.89 -20.83
C VAL A 97 -3.59 12.58 -21.51
N GLY A 98 -4.58 11.86 -20.96
CA GLY A 98 -5.15 10.66 -21.57
C GLY A 98 -4.42 9.35 -21.27
N LEU A 99 -3.35 9.39 -20.46
CA LEU A 99 -2.47 8.24 -20.21
C LEU A 99 -3.15 7.12 -19.40
N LEU A 100 -4.09 7.46 -18.51
CA LEU A 100 -4.68 6.52 -17.54
C LEU A 100 -6.22 6.56 -17.50
N ARG A 101 -6.88 6.86 -18.62
CA ARG A 101 -8.36 7.00 -18.67
C ARG A 101 -9.11 5.72 -18.25
N GLY A 102 -8.53 4.54 -18.44
CA GLY A 102 -9.15 3.25 -18.14
C GLY A 102 -8.83 2.65 -16.76
N VAL A 103 -7.93 3.25 -15.97
CA VAL A 103 -7.51 2.67 -14.69
C VAL A 103 -8.34 3.25 -13.54
N PRO A 104 -8.91 2.42 -12.64
CA PRO A 104 -9.62 2.90 -11.45
C PRO A 104 -8.70 3.76 -10.56
N ASN A 105 -9.21 4.90 -10.07
CA ASN A 105 -8.43 5.78 -9.17
C ASN A 105 -7.89 5.01 -7.97
N ALA A 106 -8.75 4.22 -7.36
CA ALA A 106 -8.46 3.23 -6.34
C ALA A 106 -7.10 2.51 -6.49
N ARG A 107 -6.88 1.95 -7.67
CA ARG A 107 -5.68 1.16 -7.98
C ARG A 107 -4.45 2.05 -8.12
N LEU A 108 -4.59 3.22 -8.75
CA LEU A 108 -3.49 4.17 -8.87
C LEU A 108 -3.04 4.71 -7.52
N GLN A 109 -4.00 5.09 -6.67
CA GLN A 109 -3.71 5.57 -5.32
C GLN A 109 -3.04 4.47 -4.48
N SER A 110 -3.55 3.24 -4.53
CA SER A 110 -2.94 2.12 -3.81
C SER A 110 -1.51 1.82 -4.28
N LEU A 111 -1.25 1.87 -5.59
CA LEU A 111 0.10 1.73 -6.14
C LEU A 111 1.02 2.86 -5.68
N PHE A 112 0.55 4.10 -5.69
CA PHE A 112 1.33 5.25 -5.25
C PHE A 112 1.67 5.16 -3.76
N ILE A 113 0.68 4.90 -2.91
CA ILE A 113 0.85 4.67 -1.47
C ILE A 113 1.87 3.54 -1.22
N SER A 114 1.71 2.41 -1.90
CA SER A 114 2.62 1.27 -1.77
C SER A 114 4.05 1.62 -2.21
N THR A 115 4.20 2.41 -3.28
CA THR A 115 5.51 2.86 -3.79
C THR A 115 6.20 3.77 -2.78
N ILE A 116 5.51 4.80 -2.28
CA ILE A 116 6.08 5.73 -1.28
C ILE A 116 6.44 4.99 0.01
N THR A 117 5.58 4.08 0.48
CA THR A 117 5.87 3.27 1.67
C THR A 117 7.07 2.34 1.45
N THR A 118 7.22 1.80 0.24
CA THR A 118 8.37 0.97 -0.12
C THR A 118 9.67 1.78 -0.13
N VAL A 119 9.64 3.05 -0.56
CA VAL A 119 10.79 3.96 -0.44
C VAL A 119 11.18 4.15 1.03
N PHE A 120 10.21 4.35 1.93
CA PHE A 120 10.48 4.41 3.37
C PHE A 120 11.04 3.10 3.93
N ALA A 121 10.52 1.95 3.49
CA ALA A 121 11.05 0.65 3.87
C ALA A 121 12.50 0.48 3.40
N CYS A 122 12.82 0.84 2.16
CA CYS A 122 14.19 0.79 1.64
C CYS A 122 15.15 1.67 2.46
N TYR A 123 14.69 2.84 2.91
CA TYR A 123 15.45 3.69 3.82
C TYR A 123 15.71 3.02 5.18
N LEU A 124 14.73 2.29 5.72
CA LEU A 124 14.84 1.60 7.00
C LEU A 124 15.76 0.36 6.98
N LEU A 125 15.96 -0.27 5.81
CA LEU A 125 16.79 -1.49 5.68
C LEU A 125 18.20 -1.34 6.25
N ASN A 126 18.79 -0.15 6.16
CA ASN A 126 20.18 0.10 6.55
C ASN A 126 20.32 0.80 7.91
N ARG A 127 19.26 0.87 8.72
CA ARG A 127 19.27 1.59 10.00
C ARG A 127 19.66 0.70 11.17
N GLU A 128 18.71 -0.01 11.75
CA GLU A 128 18.92 -0.91 12.87
C GLU A 128 18.35 -2.29 12.57
N PRO A 129 18.84 -3.39 13.17
CA PRO A 129 18.39 -4.75 12.86
C PRO A 129 16.87 -4.94 12.98
N PHE A 130 16.26 -4.34 14.01
CA PHE A 130 14.81 -4.39 14.20
C PHE A 130 14.06 -3.65 13.09
N LEU A 131 14.47 -2.41 12.79
CA LEU A 131 13.87 -1.60 11.72
C LEU A 131 14.04 -2.25 10.34
N GLY A 132 15.21 -2.82 10.09
CA GLY A 132 15.51 -3.55 8.86
C GLY A 132 14.65 -4.79 8.70
N THR A 133 14.33 -5.49 9.79
CA THR A 133 13.41 -6.64 9.77
C THR A 133 11.99 -6.21 9.39
N VAL A 134 11.47 -5.14 10.00
CA VAL A 134 10.14 -4.59 9.65
C VAL A 134 10.09 -4.16 8.18
N ALA A 135 11.15 -3.49 7.70
CA ALA A 135 11.28 -3.10 6.31
C ALA A 135 11.31 -4.29 5.35
N ALA A 136 12.08 -5.33 5.68
CA ALA A 136 12.15 -6.55 4.88
C ALA A 136 10.79 -7.26 4.79
N VAL A 137 10.07 -7.36 5.91
CA VAL A 137 8.71 -7.94 5.92
C VAL A 137 7.76 -7.15 5.01
N TRP A 138 7.81 -5.81 5.06
CA TRP A 138 7.02 -4.97 4.16
C TRP A 138 7.36 -5.23 2.68
N ILE A 139 8.65 -5.23 2.32
CA ILE A 139 9.10 -5.43 0.93
C ILE A 139 8.68 -6.82 0.42
N VAL A 140 8.85 -7.87 1.24
CA VAL A 140 8.40 -9.22 0.90
C VAL A 140 6.89 -9.26 0.70
N ALA A 141 6.11 -8.60 1.56
CA ALA A 141 4.65 -8.53 1.43
C ALA A 141 4.23 -7.82 0.12
N VAL A 142 4.88 -6.70 -0.23
CA VAL A 142 4.64 -6.00 -1.50
C VAL A 142 4.99 -6.90 -2.69
N PHE A 143 6.14 -7.56 -2.66
CA PHE A 143 6.57 -8.45 -3.74
C PHE A 143 5.61 -9.63 -3.93
N ALA A 144 5.20 -10.27 -2.84
CA ALA A 144 4.23 -11.34 -2.87
C ALA A 144 2.86 -10.87 -3.37
N ASN A 145 2.46 -9.63 -3.05
CA ASN A 145 1.21 -9.04 -3.54
C ASN A 145 1.25 -8.76 -5.05
N LEU A 146 2.39 -8.27 -5.56
CA LEU A 146 2.61 -8.08 -7.00
C LEU A 146 2.59 -9.42 -7.73
N LEU A 147 3.30 -10.42 -7.21
CA LEU A 147 3.27 -11.79 -7.77
C LEU A 147 1.86 -12.37 -7.80
N ALA A 148 1.10 -12.22 -6.72
CA ALA A 148 -0.28 -12.69 -6.67
C ALA A 148 -1.16 -12.00 -7.72
N THR A 149 -0.95 -10.70 -7.96
CA THR A 149 -1.67 -9.95 -9.00
C THR A 149 -1.36 -10.51 -10.39
N VAL A 150 -0.08 -10.80 -10.68
CA VAL A 150 0.35 -11.37 -11.96
C VAL A 150 -0.24 -12.77 -12.17
N VAL A 151 -0.14 -13.64 -11.16
CA VAL A 151 -0.68 -15.01 -11.23
C VAL A 151 -2.20 -15.00 -11.45
N LEU A 152 -2.93 -14.15 -10.71
CA LEU A 152 -4.37 -14.01 -10.91
C LEU A 152 -4.73 -13.50 -12.30
N ALA A 153 -3.96 -12.57 -12.87
CA ALA A 153 -4.16 -12.09 -14.23
C ALA A 153 -3.99 -13.22 -15.26
N PHE A 154 -2.96 -14.06 -15.11
CA PHE A 154 -2.76 -15.23 -15.98
C PHE A 154 -3.88 -16.27 -15.85
N LEU A 155 -4.33 -16.58 -14.63
CA LEU A 155 -5.43 -17.53 -14.39
C LEU A 155 -6.75 -17.05 -15.01
N ARG A 156 -7.08 -15.76 -14.85
CA ARG A 156 -8.29 -15.15 -15.42
C ARG A 156 -8.28 -15.19 -16.95
N HIS A 157 -7.11 -14.98 -17.57
CA HIS A 157 -6.96 -15.09 -19.03
C HIS A 157 -7.20 -16.52 -19.53
N ARG A 158 -6.71 -17.53 -18.80
CA ARG A 158 -6.90 -18.95 -19.18
C ARG A 158 -8.37 -19.39 -19.09
N HIS A 159 -9.13 -18.87 -18.11
CA HIS A 159 -10.54 -19.21 -17.94
C HIS A 159 -11.45 -18.57 -19.01
N ASN A 160 -11.08 -17.42 -19.58
CA ASN A 160 -11.86 -16.73 -20.62
C ASN A 160 -11.55 -17.22 -22.05
N ALA A 161 -10.54 -18.09 -22.21
CA ALA A 161 -10.07 -18.59 -23.51
C ALA A 161 -10.50 -20.04 -23.81
N GLY A 162 -11.28 -20.67 -22.92
CA GLY A 162 -11.90 -21.99 -23.11
C GLY A 162 -13.40 -21.91 -22.94
#